data_AF-A0A353PLM2-F1
#
_entry.id   AF-A0A353PLM2-F1
#
_cell.length_a   1.000
_cell.length_b   1.000
_cell.length_c   1.000
_cell.angle_alpha   90.00
_cell.angle_beta   90.00
_cell.angle_gamma   90.00
#
_symmetry.space_group_name_H-M   'P 1'
#
loop_
_entity.id
_entity.type
_entity.pdbx_description
1 polymer ?
#
loop_
_entity_poly.entity_id
_entity_poly.type
_entity_poly.pdbx_seq_one_letter_code
_entity_poly.pdbx_strand_id
1 'polypeptide(L)'
;SPKTKQILGEVQIVTRGFVYIQESEEILNKVKELFLTVSKKHLEGKYINWNDYKKDVRNEVNRFIYQEIRRSPITIPVIISTEG
;
A
#
# COMPACT_ATOMS: atom_id res chain seq x y z
N SER A 1 1.79 -14.82 -0.18
CA SER A 1 2.63 -16.03 -0.12
C SER A 1 4.02 -15.70 -0.63
N PRO A 2 5.07 -15.84 0.21
CA PRO A 2 6.46 -15.69 -0.23
C PRO A 2 6.84 -16.74 -1.28
N LYS A 3 6.33 -17.97 -1.11
CA LYS A 3 6.58 -19.12 -1.99
C LYS A 3 6.06 -18.92 -3.41
N THR A 4 4.82 -18.44 -3.55
CA THR A 4 4.21 -18.22 -4.87
C THR A 4 4.35 -16.79 -5.37
N LYS A 5 4.94 -15.88 -4.58
CA LYS A 5 5.12 -14.46 -4.91
C LYS A 5 3.81 -13.75 -5.27
N GLN A 6 2.73 -14.15 -4.61
CA GLN A 6 1.38 -13.64 -4.86
C GLN A 6 0.76 -13.06 -3.58
N ILE A 7 -0.06 -12.03 -3.76
CA ILE A 7 -1.01 -11.58 -2.75
C ILE A 7 -2.19 -12.57 -2.76
N LEU A 8 -2.55 -13.09 -1.59
CA LEU A 8 -3.60 -14.11 -1.46
C LEU A 8 -4.97 -13.54 -1.10
N GLY A 9 -5.04 -12.28 -0.66
CA GLY A 9 -6.27 -11.66 -0.19
C GLY A 9 -6.41 -10.21 -0.67
N GLU A 10 -7.48 -9.56 -0.24
CA GLU A 10 -7.77 -8.18 -0.63
C GLU A 10 -6.96 -7.16 0.18
N VAL A 11 -6.66 -6.03 -0.46
CA VAL A 11 -6.03 -4.88 0.20
C VAL A 11 -7.11 -4.07 0.92
N GLN A 12 -7.01 -4.01 2.24
CA GLN A 12 -7.89 -3.20 3.08
C GLN A 12 -7.23 -1.88 3.44
N ILE A 13 -7.98 -0.78 3.36
CA ILE A 13 -7.54 0.55 3.77
C ILE A 13 -8.47 1.06 4.86
N VAL A 14 -7.88 1.48 5.98
CA VAL A 14 -8.59 2.09 7.10
C VAL A 14 -8.06 3.50 7.28
N THR A 15 -8.94 4.49 7.27
CA THR A 15 -8.59 5.90 7.48
C THR A 15 -9.22 6.41 8.78
N ARG A 16 -8.52 7.32 9.48
CA ARG A 16 -9.01 7.99 10.70
C ARG A 16 -8.68 9.47 10.61
N GLY A 17 -9.69 10.34 10.72
CA GLY A 17 -9.53 11.81 10.67
C GLY A 17 -8.98 12.36 9.36
N PHE A 18 -8.95 11.55 8.30
CA PHE A 18 -8.15 11.83 7.10
C PHE A 18 -8.99 12.05 5.83
N VAL A 19 -10.21 11.51 5.71
CA VAL A 19 -11.04 11.69 4.49
C VAL A 19 -12.55 11.76 4.78
N TYR A 20 -13.25 12.64 4.04
CA TYR A 20 -14.72 12.74 4.00
C TYR A 20 -15.24 11.83 2.87
N ILE A 21 -16.30 11.07 3.11
CA ILE A 21 -16.60 9.78 2.43
C ILE A 21 -16.77 9.86 0.90
N GLN A 22 -17.26 10.96 0.33
CA GLN A 22 -17.60 11.01 -1.11
C GLN A 22 -16.39 11.26 -2.03
N GLU A 23 -15.52 12.22 -1.72
CA GLU A 23 -14.28 12.48 -2.48
C GLU A 23 -13.20 11.42 -2.19
N SER A 24 -13.41 10.61 -1.15
CA SER A 24 -12.44 9.63 -0.69
C SER A 24 -12.32 8.40 -1.56
N GLU A 25 -13.38 8.00 -2.28
CA GLU A 25 -13.42 6.69 -2.92
C GLU A 25 -12.38 6.55 -4.04
N GLU A 26 -12.27 7.56 -4.91
CA GLU A 26 -11.27 7.59 -5.98
C GLU A 26 -9.85 7.60 -5.43
N ILE A 27 -9.59 8.43 -4.41
CA ILE A 27 -8.29 8.49 -3.72
C ILE A 27 -7.94 7.13 -3.11
N LEU A 28 -8.89 6.49 -2.42
CA LEU A 28 -8.69 5.19 -1.79
C LEU A 28 -8.45 4.09 -2.82
N ASN A 29 -9.20 4.10 -3.94
CA ASN A 29 -8.97 3.19 -5.05
C ASN A 29 -7.57 3.38 -5.64
N LYS A 30 -7.12 4.62 -5.79
CA LYS A 30 -5.77 4.90 -6.28
C LYS A 30 -4.68 4.45 -5.32
N VAL A 31 -4.90 4.59 -4.02
CA VAL A 31 -4.00 4.04 -2.99
C VAL A 31 -3.93 2.50 -3.09
N LYS A 32 -5.06 1.81 -3.32
CA LYS A 32 -5.05 0.36 -3.56
C LYS A 32 -4.22 -0.01 -4.79
N GLU A 33 -4.41 0.68 -5.91
CA GLU A 33 -3.63 0.46 -7.13
C GLU A 33 -2.12 0.68 -6.92
N LEU A 34 -1.75 1.76 -6.22
CA LEU A 34 -0.36 2.04 -5.87
C LEU A 34 0.23 0.94 -5.01
N PHE A 35 -0.51 0.48 -4.00
CA PHE A 35 -0.10 -0.64 -3.17
C PHE A 35 0.20 -1.86 -4.03
N LEU A 36 -0.74 -2.28 -4.90
CA LEU A 36 -0.58 -3.44 -5.78
C LEU A 36 0.60 -3.29 -6.75
N THR A 37 0.83 -2.09 -7.27
CA THR A 37 1.94 -1.79 -8.18
C THR A 37 3.29 -1.96 -7.48
N VAL A 38 3.44 -1.37 -6.28
CA VAL A 38 4.65 -1.54 -5.46
C VAL A 38 4.80 -3.00 -5.05
N SER A 39 3.71 -3.68 -4.73
CA SER A 39 3.69 -5.10 -4.38
C SER A 39 4.31 -5.95 -5.46
N LYS A 40 3.88 -5.77 -6.71
CA LYS A 40 4.37 -6.53 -7.86
C LYS A 40 5.88 -6.42 -7.99
N LYS A 41 6.43 -5.20 -7.92
CA LYS A 41 7.87 -4.94 -7.97
C LYS A 41 8.65 -5.72 -6.90
N HIS A 42 8.16 -5.72 -5.66
CA HIS A 42 8.84 -6.39 -4.54
C HIS A 42 8.68 -7.92 -4.57
N LEU A 43 7.55 -8.43 -5.06
CA LEU A 43 7.29 -9.86 -5.15
C LEU A 43 8.03 -10.52 -6.33
N GLU A 44 8.24 -9.80 -7.43
CA GLU A 44 8.99 -10.30 -8.59
C GLU A 44 10.50 -10.48 -8.29
N GLY A 45 11.04 -9.74 -7.31
CA GLY A 45 12.45 -9.79 -6.91
C GLY A 45 12.93 -11.17 -6.45
N LYS A 46 14.24 -11.43 -6.56
CA LYS A 46 14.85 -12.72 -6.16
C LYS A 46 14.58 -13.07 -4.69
N TYR A 47 14.59 -12.05 -3.82
CA TYR A 47 14.25 -12.14 -2.41
C TYR A 47 13.25 -11.04 -2.08
N ILE A 48 12.34 -11.31 -1.14
CA ILE A 48 11.38 -10.31 -0.66
C ILE A 48 11.97 -9.64 0.58
N ASN A 49 12.34 -8.36 0.47
CA ASN A 49 12.71 -7.55 1.63
C ASN A 49 11.46 -6.83 2.15
N TRP A 50 10.87 -7.36 3.22
CA TRP A 50 9.66 -6.80 3.82
C TRP A 50 9.82 -5.38 4.34
N ASN A 51 11.02 -4.99 4.81
CA ASN A 51 11.25 -3.65 5.33
C ASN A 51 11.29 -2.62 4.20
N ASP A 52 11.99 -2.92 3.12
CA ASP A 52 12.01 -2.05 1.93
C ASP A 52 10.63 -1.97 1.29
N TYR A 53 9.92 -3.09 1.23
CA TYR A 53 8.57 -3.12 0.69
C TYR A 53 7.60 -2.23 1.49
N LYS A 54 7.55 -2.38 2.82
CA LYS A 54 6.75 -1.49 3.69
C LYS A 54 7.17 -0.02 3.52
N LYS A 55 8.47 0.26 3.46
CA LYS A 55 9.00 1.62 3.29
C LYS A 55 8.57 2.23 1.96
N ASP A 56 8.67 1.50 0.86
CA ASP A 56 8.30 1.96 -0.47
C ASP A 56 6.80 2.22 -0.57
N VAL A 57 5.96 1.32 -0.06
CA VAL A 57 4.51 1.54 0.01
C VAL A 57 4.20 2.84 0.75
N ARG A 58 4.79 3.03 1.94
CA ARG A 58 4.58 4.25 2.73
C ARG A 58 4.96 5.51 1.94
N ASN A 59 6.12 5.48 1.28
CA ASN A 59 6.64 6.65 0.56
C ASN A 59 5.78 6.99 -0.66
N GLU A 60 5.39 5.99 -1.45
CA GLU A 60 4.56 6.17 -2.65
C GLU A 60 3.16 6.68 -2.29
N VAL A 61 2.54 6.10 -1.26
CA VAL A 61 1.23 6.56 -0.76
C VAL A 61 1.32 7.98 -0.23
N ASN A 62 2.33 8.29 0.61
CA ASN A 62 2.51 9.65 1.13
C ASN A 62 2.72 10.68 0.01
N ARG A 63 3.51 10.32 -1.02
CA ARG A 63 3.74 11.20 -2.17
C ARG A 63 2.45 11.48 -2.92
N PHE A 64 1.69 10.42 -3.26
CA PHE A 64 0.42 10.53 -3.96
C PHE A 64 -0.57 11.41 -3.19
N ILE A 65 -0.80 11.09 -1.92
CA ILE A 65 -1.73 11.85 -1.07
C ILE A 65 -1.34 13.34 -0.99
N TYR A 66 -0.05 13.64 -0.83
CA TYR A 66 0.39 15.03 -0.79
C TYR A 66 0.18 15.74 -2.13
N GLN A 67 0.38 15.05 -3.25
CA GLN A 67 0.14 15.60 -4.58
C GLN A 67 -1.35 15.89 -4.81
N GLU A 68 -2.22 14.96 -4.40
CA GLU A 68 -3.66 15.01 -4.65
C GLU A 68 -4.36 16.05 -3.77
N ILE A 69 -4.09 16.04 -2.46
CA ILE A 69 -4.88 16.81 -1.48
C ILE A 69 -4.04 17.72 -0.57
N ARG A 70 -2.72 17.83 -0.82
CA ARG A 70 -1.81 18.69 -0.04
C ARG A 70 -1.78 18.39 1.47
N ARG A 71 -2.01 17.12 1.83
CA ARG A 71 -1.93 16.62 3.22
C ARG A 71 -0.86 15.55 3.35
N SER A 72 -0.36 15.37 4.57
CA SER A 72 0.68 14.37 4.90
C SER A 72 0.21 13.49 6.06
N PRO A 73 -0.66 12.50 5.82
CA PRO A 73 -1.12 11.60 6.87
C PRO A 73 0.01 10.71 7.38
N ILE A 74 -0.21 10.16 8.58
CA ILE A 74 0.58 9.04 9.06
C ILE A 74 0.09 7.78 8.31
N THR A 75 0.92 7.27 7.40
CA THR A 75 0.68 6.02 6.68
C THR A 75 1.43 4.87 7.34
N ILE A 76 0.71 3.82 7.74
CA ILE A 76 1.27 2.63 8.39
C ILE A 76 0.93 1.40 7.54
N PRO A 77 1.86 0.92 6.69
CA PRO A 77 1.64 -0.28 5.91
C PRO A 77 1.85 -1.54 6.77
N VAL A 78 0.86 -2.44 6.72
CA VAL A 78 0.91 -3.75 7.37
C VAL A 78 0.91 -4.81 6.28
N ILE A 79 1.88 -5.73 6.33
CA ILE A 79 2.00 -6.84 5.38
C ILE A 79 2.07 -8.11 6.22
N ILE A 80 1.14 -9.03 5.96
CA ILE A 80 1.07 -10.32 6.63
C ILE A 80 1.49 -11.39 5.62
N SER A 81 2.52 -12.15 5.96
CA SER A 81 2.93 -13.32 5.18
C SER A 81 2.36 -14.59 5.81
N THR A 82 1.85 -15.49 4.99
CA THR A 82 1.55 -16.87 5.39
C THR A 82 2.86 -17.64 5.56
N GLU A 83 2.95 -18.46 6.60
CA GLU A 83 3.99 -19.49 6.68
C GLU A 83 3.73 -20.56 5.62
N GLY A 84 4.78 -21.03 4.94
CA GLY A 84 4.69 -22.07 3.91
C GLY A 84 5.91 -22.18 3.00
#